data_AF-A0A9X8YME7-F1
#
_entry.id   AF-A0A9X8YME7-F1
#
_cell.length_a   1.000
_cell.length_b   1.000
_cell.length_c   1.000
_cell.angle_alpha   90.00
_cell.angle_beta   90.00
_cell.angle_gamma   90.00
#
_symmetry.space_group_name_H-M   'P 1'
#
loop_
_entity.id
_entity.type
_entity.pdbx_description
1 polymer ?
#
loop_
_entity_poly.entity_id
_entity_poly.type
_entity_poly.pdbx_seq_one_letter_code
_entity_poly.pdbx_strand_id
1 'polypeptide(L)'
;GAVASKYRNAGQTCVCTNRFLVQDGVYEAFAAKLKAAVAKLKVGNGLDDGVTIGPLINPDAVEKVREHIADAVEHGASVLLGGKPDALGGNF
;
A
#
# COMPACT_ATOMS: atom_id res chain seq x y z
N GLY A 1 12.98 -1.61 6.77
CA GLY A 1 12.43 -2.98 6.87
C GLY A 1 11.01 -3.03 6.33
N ALA A 2 10.00 -2.75 7.17
CA ALA A 2 8.58 -2.92 6.84
C ALA A 2 8.15 -2.29 5.51
N VAL A 3 8.47 -1.00 5.28
CA VAL A 3 8.12 -0.31 4.03
C VAL A 3 8.76 -0.99 2.81
N ALA A 4 10.05 -1.26 2.86
CA ALA A 4 10.78 -1.92 1.77
C ALA A 4 10.28 -3.35 1.50
N SER A 5 9.75 -4.05 2.51
CA SER A 5 9.19 -5.40 2.38
C SER A 5 7.79 -5.39 1.75
N LYS A 6 6.92 -4.44 2.12
CA LYS A 6 5.54 -4.37 1.62
C LYS A 6 5.42 -3.68 0.27
N TYR A 7 6.17 -2.61 0.03
CA TYR A 7 5.90 -1.67 -1.07
C TYR A 7 6.89 -1.76 -2.24
N ARG A 8 7.89 -2.66 -2.17
CA ARG A 8 8.76 -2.94 -3.32
C ARG A 8 7.90 -3.36 -4.52
N ASN A 9 8.18 -2.78 -5.69
CA ASN A 9 7.42 -3.03 -6.92
C ASN A 9 5.89 -2.80 -6.75
N ALA A 10 5.50 -1.77 -5.98
CA ALA A 10 4.11 -1.51 -5.58
C ALA A 10 3.43 -2.71 -4.87
N GLY A 11 4.21 -3.58 -4.23
CA GLY A 11 3.71 -4.79 -3.56
C GLY A 11 3.48 -5.98 -4.50
N GLN A 12 3.82 -5.85 -5.79
CA GLN A 12 3.66 -6.88 -6.81
C GLN A 12 4.88 -7.80 -6.81
N THR A 13 5.14 -8.46 -5.69
CA THR A 13 6.18 -9.49 -5.57
C THR A 13 5.64 -10.60 -4.67
N CYS A 14 5.92 -11.85 -5.03
CA CYS A 14 5.42 -13.04 -4.32
C CYS A 14 5.82 -13.11 -2.83
N VAL A 15 6.90 -12.41 -2.44
CA VAL A 15 7.42 -12.39 -1.08
C VAL A 15 7.13 -11.10 -0.30
N CYS A 16 6.30 -10.20 -0.86
CA CYS A 16 5.93 -8.98 -0.15
C CYS A 16 5.09 -9.29 1.10
N THR A 17 5.38 -8.56 2.19
CA THR A 17 4.65 -8.74 3.45
C THR A 17 3.21 -8.25 3.32
N ASN A 18 2.22 -9.14 3.31
CA ASN A 18 0.80 -8.76 3.27
C ASN A 18 0.11 -8.73 4.63
N ARG A 19 0.75 -9.30 5.66
CA ARG A 19 0.25 -9.33 7.04
C ARG A 19 1.37 -8.98 8.00
N PHE A 20 1.19 -7.92 8.78
CA PHE A 20 2.07 -7.59 9.90
C PHE A 20 1.43 -8.13 11.19
N LEU A 21 2.16 -8.99 11.90
CA LEU A 21 1.82 -9.38 13.27
C LEU A 21 2.70 -8.55 14.20
N VAL A 22 2.07 -7.71 15.01
CA VAL A 22 2.77 -6.75 15.87
C VAL A 22 2.35 -7.02 17.30
N GLN A 23 3.33 -7.05 18.20
CA GLN A 23 3.06 -7.24 19.62
C GLN A 23 2.24 -6.06 20.15
N ASP A 24 1.24 -6.37 20.98
CA ASP A 24 0.20 -5.44 21.44
C ASP A 24 0.77 -4.13 22.02
N GLY A 25 1.76 -4.23 22.91
CA GLY A 25 2.39 -3.08 23.56
C GLY A 25 3.15 -2.11 22.63
N VAL A 26 3.37 -2.48 21.37
CA VAL A 26 3.99 -1.61 20.36
C VAL A 26 3.14 -1.39 19.12
N TYR A 27 1.90 -1.91 19.10
CA TYR A 27 1.01 -1.85 17.93
C TYR A 27 0.77 -0.41 17.46
N GLU A 28 0.29 0.46 18.36
CA GLU A 28 -0.05 1.85 18.02
C GLU A 28 1.17 2.63 17.52
N ALA A 29 2.31 2.49 18.22
CA ALA A 29 3.55 3.15 17.83
C ALA A 29 4.06 2.65 16.47
N PHE A 30 3.93 1.35 16.18
CA PHE A 30 4.29 0.79 14.89
C PHE A 30 3.36 1.29 13.78
N ALA A 31 2.04 1.23 13.98
CA ALA A 31 1.04 1.66 13.00
C ALA A 31 1.22 3.15 12.64
N ALA A 32 1.43 4.01 13.63
CA ALA A 32 1.67 5.43 13.43
C ALA A 32 2.95 5.69 12.62
N LYS A 33 4.06 5.01 12.96
CA LYS A 33 5.34 5.15 12.22
C LYS A 33 5.25 4.60 10.81
N LEU A 34 4.56 3.48 10.62
CA LEU A 34 4.35 2.88 9.29
C LEU A 34 3.53 3.84 8.42
N LYS A 35 2.41 4.36 8.92
CA LYS A 35 1.60 5.39 8.24
C LYS A 35 2.45 6.59 7.82
N ALA A 36 3.22 7.15 8.74
CA ALA A 36 4.05 8.32 8.47
C ALA A 36 5.15 8.05 7.42
N ALA A 37 5.69 6.82 7.39
CA ALA A 37 6.69 6.43 6.39
C ALA A 37 6.05 6.18 5.00
N VAL A 38 4.87 5.55 4.96
CA VAL A 38 4.13 5.28 3.72
C VAL A 38 3.62 6.57 3.08
N ALA A 39 3.17 7.55 3.89
CA ALA A 39 2.73 8.86 3.40
C ALA A 39 3.84 9.67 2.68
N LYS A 40 5.11 9.27 2.83
CA LYS A 40 6.25 9.91 2.15
C LYS A 40 6.57 9.26 0.80
N LEU A 41 5.94 8.13 0.46
CA LEU A 41 6.12 7.49 -0.83
C LEU A 41 5.49 8.37 -1.91
N LYS A 42 6.26 8.61 -2.97
CA LYS A 42 5.82 9.32 -4.16
C LYS A 42 5.33 8.31 -5.19
N VAL A 43 4.06 8.41 -5.55
CA VAL A 43 3.42 7.66 -6.63
C VAL A 43 3.60 8.44 -7.93
N GLY A 44 3.93 7.76 -9.03
CA GLY A 44 4.11 8.41 -10.33
C GLY A 44 4.70 7.52 -11.40
N ASN A 45 5.11 8.12 -12.52
CA ASN A 45 5.82 7.40 -13.57
C ASN A 45 7.19 6.94 -13.06
N GLY A 46 7.52 5.66 -13.21
CA GLY A 46 8.76 5.08 -12.71
C GLY A 46 10.04 5.64 -13.36
N LEU A 47 9.92 6.42 -14.43
CA LEU A 47 11.03 7.14 -15.06
C LEU A 47 11.28 8.53 -14.47
N ASP A 48 10.37 9.06 -13.66
CA ASP A 48 10.48 10.40 -13.11
C ASP A 48 11.33 10.42 -11.82
N ASP A 49 12.17 11.44 -11.69
CA ASP A 49 13.07 11.58 -10.54
C ASP A 49 12.32 11.64 -9.22
N GLY A 50 12.71 10.75 -8.30
CA GLY A 50 12.16 10.69 -6.96
C GLY A 50 10.83 9.95 -6.83
N VAL A 51 10.25 9.42 -7.92
CA VAL A 51 9.13 8.47 -7.81
C VAL A 51 9.62 7.20 -7.11
N THR A 52 8.83 6.72 -6.15
CA THR A 52 9.16 5.54 -5.34
C THR A 52 8.19 4.38 -5.55
N ILE A 53 7.01 4.68 -6.11
CA ILE A 53 5.94 3.71 -6.37
C ILE A 53 5.40 3.98 -7.77
N GLY A 54 5.53 2.99 -8.65
CA GLY A 54 4.90 2.99 -9.97
C GLY A 54 3.48 2.43 -9.96
N PRO A 55 2.83 2.34 -11.13
CA PRO A 55 1.49 1.79 -11.25
C PRO A 55 1.46 0.27 -11.01
N LEU A 56 0.25 -0.26 -10.86
CA LEU A 56 0.01 -1.69 -10.99
C LEU A 56 0.16 -2.14 -12.45
N ILE A 57 0.36 -3.44 -12.64
CA ILE A 57 0.72 -4.01 -13.94
C ILE A 57 -0.38 -3.86 -15.00
N ASN A 58 -1.65 -3.99 -14.60
CA ASN A 58 -2.82 -3.95 -15.50
C ASN A 58 -4.11 -3.56 -14.74
N PRO A 59 -5.21 -3.28 -15.45
CA PRO A 59 -6.48 -2.92 -14.82
C PRO A 59 -7.05 -4.00 -13.89
N ASP A 60 -6.90 -5.28 -14.23
CA ASP A 60 -7.37 -6.40 -13.40
C ASP A 60 -6.69 -6.41 -12.02
N ALA A 61 -5.41 -6.03 -11.95
CA ALA A 61 -4.69 -5.90 -10.68
C ALA A 61 -5.25 -4.75 -9.82
N VAL A 62 -5.67 -3.64 -10.45
CA VAL A 62 -6.31 -2.51 -9.76
C VAL A 62 -7.63 -2.96 -9.16
N GLU A 63 -8.49 -3.59 -9.96
CA GLU A 63 -9.80 -4.06 -9.48
C GLU A 63 -9.66 -5.08 -8.37
N LYS A 64 -8.73 -6.04 -8.49
CA LYS A 64 -8.43 -6.99 -7.41
C LYS A 64 -8.02 -6.30 -6.10
N VAL A 65 -7.19 -5.24 -6.17
CA VAL A 65 -6.79 -4.48 -4.97
C VAL A 65 -7.99 -3.73 -4.38
N ARG A 66 -8.87 -3.17 -5.22
CA ARG A 66 -10.10 -2.51 -4.77
C ARG A 66 -11.05 -3.47 -4.08
N GLU A 67 -11.24 -4.67 -4.63
CA GLU A 67 -12.03 -5.75 -4.02
C GLU A 67 -11.49 -6.11 -2.64
N HIS A 68 -10.17 -6.30 -2.51
CA HIS A 68 -9.55 -6.59 -1.21
C HIS A 68 -9.72 -5.46 -0.18
N ILE A 69 -9.68 -4.20 -0.60
CA ILE A 69 -9.94 -3.07 0.29
C ILE A 69 -11.41 -3.05 0.72
N ALA A 70 -12.34 -3.24 -0.23
CA ALA A 70 -13.77 -3.25 0.05
C ALA A 70 -14.16 -4.39 1.00
N ASP A 71 -13.69 -5.60 0.72
CA ASP A 71 -13.89 -6.79 1.57
C ASP A 71 -13.39 -6.56 3.00
N ALA A 72 -12.18 -6.00 3.16
CA ALA A 72 -11.64 -5.72 4.48
C ALA A 72 -12.50 -4.72 5.27
N VAL A 73 -12.96 -3.64 4.61
CA VAL A 73 -13.80 -2.62 5.25
C VAL A 73 -15.20 -3.15 5.58
N GLU A 74 -15.80 -3.95 4.70
CA GLU A 74 -17.08 -4.64 4.94
C GLU A 74 -17.00 -5.54 6.19
N HIS A 75 -15.87 -6.18 6.40
CA HIS A 75 -15.59 -6.99 7.60
C HIS A 75 -15.08 -6.19 8.81
N GLY A 76 -15.21 -4.86 8.79
CA GLY A 76 -14.95 -3.99 9.94
C GLY A 76 -13.52 -3.47 10.08
N ALA A 77 -12.65 -3.65 9.08
CA ALA A 77 -11.33 -3.04 9.09
C ALA A 77 -11.42 -1.52 8.88
N SER A 78 -10.43 -0.80 9.44
CA SER A 78 -10.28 0.65 9.25
C SER A 78 -9.09 0.97 8.35
N VAL A 79 -9.29 1.86 7.38
CA VAL A 79 -8.22 2.33 6.49
C VAL A 79 -7.48 3.50 7.16
N LEU A 80 -6.21 3.27 7.54
CA LEU A 80 -5.39 4.30 8.19
C LEU A 80 -4.80 5.35 7.24
N LEU A 81 -4.57 4.96 5.98
CA LEU A 81 -3.98 5.79 4.92
C LEU A 81 -4.26 5.17 3.55
N GLY A 82 -4.50 6.00 2.52
CA GLY A 82 -4.75 5.53 1.16
C GLY A 82 -6.13 4.88 1.02
N GLY A 83 -6.19 3.74 0.32
CA GLY A 83 -7.43 2.97 0.13
C GLY A 83 -8.39 3.56 -0.90
N LYS A 84 -7.91 4.51 -1.73
CA LYS A 84 -8.66 5.11 -2.83
C LYS A 84 -7.79 5.10 -4.10
N PRO A 85 -8.40 5.10 -5.29
CA PRO A 85 -7.67 5.27 -6.54
C PRO A 85 -6.84 6.56 -6.53
N ASP A 86 -5.69 6.53 -7.17
CA ASP A 86 -4.86 7.74 -7.32
C ASP A 86 -5.47 8.69 -8.37
N ALA A 87 -5.17 9.98 -8.26
CA ALA A 87 -5.63 10.99 -9.20
C ALA A 87 -5.02 10.83 -10.60
N LEU A 88 -3.89 10.12 -10.73
CA LEU A 88 -3.24 9.81 -12.00
C LEU A 88 -4.06 8.88 -12.89
N GLY A 89 -4.99 8.10 -12.32
CA GLY A 89 -5.93 7.23 -13.04
C GLY A 89 -5.28 6.02 -13.72
N GLY A 90 -6.08 5.25 -14.48
CA GLY A 90 -5.58 4.03 -15.13
C GLY A 90 -5.16 2.97 -14.11
N ASN A 91 -3.88 2.60 -14.13
CA ASN A 91 -3.33 1.58 -13.23
C ASN A 91 -2.77 2.14 -11.89
N PHE A 92 -3.07 3.41 -11.57
CA PHE A 92 -2.63 4.10 -10.36
C PHE A 92 -3.71 4.13 -9.27
#